data_AF-A0A358DX00-F1
#
_entry.id   AF-A0A358DX00-F1
#
_cell.length_a   1.000
_cell.length_b   1.000
_cell.length_c   1.000
_cell.angle_alpha   90.00
_cell.angle_beta   90.00
_cell.angle_gamma   90.00
#
_symmetry.space_group_name_H-M   'P 1'
#
loop_
_entity.id
_entity.type
_entity.pdbx_description
1 polymer ?
#
loop_
_entity_poly.entity_id
_entity_poly.type
_entity_poly.pdbx_seq_one_letter_code
_entity_poly.pdbx_strand_id
1 'polypeptide(L)'
;MGVAQALLKEDLSHIALQLHSKTAHDVERAMASHSRTLDDFMALVSPAAAPYLEEMAAQSQQLTRHRFGNTMQLFVPLYLSNLCANECSYCGFTMSNKIKRTTLSLAETQQEIQAIKGMGFSQLLLVTGEHETKVGMPYFEQTLQAIRAEISYLMMEVQPLKQSDYQRLKCLGLDAVLVYQETYSPQHYARYHTRGKKQDFLWRLEATDRIGRAGIDKIGIGALLGLGDWRVDSVMTALHGQLLQQHYWRSRVSISFPRLRQCEGNSHNTQASQSTLPNEKQLLQLICAHRLFNPHVELSLSTRESAAFRDGAMTLGVTSMSAASQTQPGGYTQPSTALNQFDIDDSRPVSMVVSAIQQQGLEPVWKDWMPFTAG
;
A
#
# COMPACT_ATOMS: atom_id res chain seq x y z
N MET A 1 12.75 -17.73 -14.13
CA MET A 1 13.30 -16.87 -13.06
C MET A 1 12.13 -16.26 -12.31
N GLY A 2 12.15 -16.25 -10.96
CA GLY A 2 11.09 -15.60 -10.17
C GLY A 2 11.15 -14.08 -10.26
N VAL A 3 10.12 -13.38 -9.78
CA VAL A 3 10.06 -11.91 -9.79
C VAL A 3 11.14 -11.31 -8.90
N ALA A 4 11.30 -11.82 -7.67
CA ALA A 4 12.35 -11.39 -6.75
C ALA A 4 13.76 -11.58 -7.33
N GLN A 5 14.00 -12.69 -8.03
CA GLN A 5 15.28 -12.94 -8.69
C GLN A 5 15.56 -11.96 -9.84
N ALA A 6 14.54 -11.48 -10.54
CA ALA A 6 14.69 -10.42 -11.54
C ALA A 6 15.08 -9.09 -10.87
N LEU A 7 14.39 -8.72 -9.80
CA LEU A 7 14.64 -7.47 -9.07
C LEU A 7 16.05 -7.41 -8.46
N LEU A 8 16.58 -8.55 -7.98
CA LEU A 8 17.94 -8.61 -7.41
C LEU A 8 19.06 -8.42 -8.43
N LYS A 9 18.77 -8.43 -9.74
CA LYS A 9 19.76 -8.17 -10.78
C LYS A 9 19.95 -6.69 -11.05
N GLU A 10 19.03 -5.85 -10.60
CA GLU A 10 19.08 -4.42 -10.82
C GLU A 10 20.17 -3.77 -9.96
N ASP A 11 20.93 -2.86 -10.56
CA ASP A 11 21.91 -2.03 -9.85
C ASP A 11 21.24 -0.71 -9.46
N LEU A 12 20.97 -0.55 -8.17
CA LEU A 12 20.32 0.64 -7.63
C LEU A 12 21.16 1.92 -7.82
N SER A 13 22.49 1.80 -7.86
CA SER A 13 23.38 2.94 -8.12
C SER A 13 23.30 3.36 -9.59
N HIS A 14 23.20 2.39 -10.49
CA HIS A 14 23.00 2.65 -11.91
C HIS A 14 21.63 3.31 -12.16
N ILE A 15 20.56 2.80 -11.54
CA ILE A 15 19.23 3.42 -11.60
C ILE A 15 19.28 4.87 -11.11
N ALA A 16 19.92 5.11 -9.95
CA ALA A 16 20.06 6.46 -9.41
C ALA A 16 20.78 7.40 -10.40
N LEU A 17 21.91 6.96 -10.97
CA LEU A 17 22.67 7.74 -11.95
C LEU A 17 21.83 8.05 -13.20
N GLN A 18 21.18 7.04 -13.78
CA GLN A 18 20.35 7.20 -14.98
C GLN A 18 19.19 8.15 -14.75
N LEU A 19 18.52 8.01 -13.61
CA LEU A 19 17.38 8.86 -13.22
C LEU A 19 17.79 10.31 -13.01
N HIS A 20 18.93 10.56 -12.36
CA HIS A 20 19.43 11.91 -12.13
C HIS A 20 20.06 12.53 -13.39
N SER A 21 20.42 11.74 -14.40
CA SER A 21 20.88 12.24 -15.70
C SER A 21 19.76 12.54 -16.69
N LYS A 22 18.49 12.27 -16.36
CA LYS A 22 17.37 12.53 -17.27
C LYS A 22 17.24 14.01 -17.60
N THR A 23 16.92 14.27 -18.86
CA THR A 23 16.78 15.61 -19.42
C THR A 23 15.32 15.93 -19.73
N ALA A 24 15.01 17.20 -19.97
CA ALA A 24 13.70 17.63 -20.48
C ALA A 24 13.29 16.85 -21.74
N HIS A 25 14.23 16.60 -22.65
CA HIS A 25 13.98 15.84 -23.87
C HIS A 25 13.57 14.38 -23.59
N ASP A 26 14.16 13.74 -22.58
CA ASP A 26 13.75 12.39 -22.17
C ASP A 26 12.31 12.38 -21.63
N VAL A 27 11.93 13.42 -20.89
CA VAL A 27 10.56 13.58 -20.35
C VAL A 27 9.57 13.79 -21.49
N GLU A 28 9.88 14.65 -22.45
CA GLU A 28 9.04 14.89 -23.64
C GLU A 28 8.83 13.61 -24.45
N ARG A 29 9.90 12.82 -24.64
CA ARG A 29 9.81 11.50 -25.27
C ARG A 29 8.89 10.56 -24.48
N ALA A 30 9.07 10.46 -23.17
CA ALA A 30 8.26 9.61 -22.30
C ALA A 30 6.77 10.03 -22.29
N MET A 31 6.50 11.34 -22.32
CA MET A 31 5.15 11.92 -22.36
C MET A 31 4.45 11.65 -23.69
N ALA A 32 5.17 11.67 -24.81
CA ALA A 32 4.65 11.38 -26.14
C ALA A 32 4.42 9.88 -26.41
N SER A 33 5.05 8.99 -25.64
CA SER A 33 4.92 7.54 -25.84
C SER A 33 3.56 6.98 -25.40
N HIS A 34 2.96 6.13 -26.23
CA HIS A 34 1.74 5.40 -25.89
C HIS A 34 1.99 4.21 -24.95
N SER A 35 3.20 3.66 -24.95
CA SER A 35 3.62 2.54 -24.10
C SER A 35 4.99 2.86 -23.51
N ARG A 36 5.01 3.20 -22.22
CA ARG A 36 6.23 3.62 -21.54
C ARG A 36 7.04 2.43 -21.07
N THR A 37 8.34 2.53 -21.30
CA THR A 37 9.36 1.63 -20.76
C THR A 37 9.74 2.04 -19.34
N LEU A 38 10.55 1.22 -18.66
CA LEU A 38 11.12 1.60 -17.37
C LEU A 38 12.02 2.84 -17.49
N ASP A 39 12.69 3.03 -18.64
CA ASP A 39 13.49 4.22 -18.92
C ASP A 39 12.63 5.49 -18.99
N ASP A 40 11.46 5.39 -19.60
CA ASP A 40 10.47 6.47 -19.65
C ASP A 40 9.91 6.76 -18.24
N PHE A 41 9.66 5.73 -17.43
CA PHE A 41 9.27 5.92 -16.03
C PHE A 41 10.34 6.66 -15.23
N MET A 42 11.63 6.31 -15.41
CA MET A 42 12.74 7.03 -14.80
C MET A 42 12.75 8.51 -15.20
N ALA A 43 12.46 8.83 -16.48
CA ALA A 43 12.32 10.21 -16.92
C ALA A 43 11.16 10.92 -16.20
N LEU A 44 9.98 10.31 -16.12
CA LEU A 44 8.77 10.89 -15.52
C LEU A 44 8.89 11.11 -14.00
N VAL A 45 9.66 10.29 -13.29
CA VAL A 45 9.87 10.46 -11.83
C VAL A 45 11.11 11.31 -11.51
N SER A 46 11.96 11.61 -12.49
CA SER A 46 13.17 12.42 -12.32
C SER A 46 12.87 13.89 -11.93
N PRO A 47 13.84 14.64 -11.38
CA PRO A 47 13.69 16.08 -11.18
C PRO A 47 13.40 16.86 -12.47
N ALA A 48 13.87 16.38 -13.63
CA ALA A 48 13.65 17.04 -14.92
C ALA A 48 12.18 17.07 -15.35
N ALA A 49 11.35 16.17 -14.82
CA ALA A 49 9.91 16.14 -15.07
C ALA A 49 9.10 17.09 -14.19
N ALA A 50 9.71 17.76 -13.20
CA ALA A 50 8.98 18.68 -12.31
C ALA A 50 8.25 19.82 -13.03
N PRO A 51 8.78 20.43 -14.12
CA PRO A 51 8.05 21.44 -14.90
C PRO A 51 6.89 20.89 -15.72
N TYR A 52 6.79 19.57 -15.89
CA TYR A 52 5.78 18.90 -16.71
C TYR A 52 4.62 18.31 -15.89
N LEU A 53 4.57 18.62 -14.59
CA LEU A 53 3.63 17.99 -13.65
C LEU A 53 2.17 18.21 -14.07
N GLU A 54 1.84 19.39 -14.55
CA GLU A 54 0.51 19.75 -15.03
C GLU A 54 0.09 18.90 -16.25
N GLU A 55 0.96 18.73 -17.23
CA GLU A 55 0.66 17.87 -18.38
C GLU A 55 0.59 16.39 -17.98
N MET A 56 1.48 15.94 -17.08
CA MET A 56 1.45 14.60 -16.51
C MET A 56 0.14 14.33 -15.78
N ALA A 57 -0.34 15.29 -14.99
CA ALA A 57 -1.59 15.19 -14.24
C ALA A 57 -2.80 15.10 -15.19
N ALA A 58 -2.82 15.89 -16.26
CA ALA A 58 -3.87 15.82 -17.27
C ALA A 58 -3.91 14.44 -17.96
N GLN A 59 -2.76 13.92 -18.41
CA GLN A 59 -2.69 12.56 -18.99
C GLN A 59 -3.07 11.48 -17.97
N SER A 60 -2.63 11.62 -16.71
CA SER A 60 -2.93 10.69 -15.63
C SER A 60 -4.44 10.60 -15.39
N GLN A 61 -5.12 11.75 -15.31
CA GLN A 61 -6.57 11.82 -15.18
C GLN A 61 -7.27 11.13 -16.36
N GLN A 62 -6.89 11.46 -17.60
CA GLN A 62 -7.47 10.86 -18.80
C GLN A 62 -7.33 9.32 -18.83
N LEU A 63 -6.12 8.81 -18.55
CA LEU A 63 -5.85 7.37 -18.51
C LEU A 63 -6.63 6.68 -17.38
N THR A 64 -6.77 7.34 -16.24
CA THR A 64 -7.52 6.81 -15.09
C THR A 64 -9.00 6.71 -15.43
N ARG A 65 -9.60 7.77 -15.98
CA ARG A 65 -11.01 7.78 -16.39
C ARG A 65 -11.28 6.78 -17.51
N HIS A 66 -10.36 6.65 -18.48
CA HIS A 66 -10.47 5.66 -19.55
C HIS A 66 -10.48 4.21 -19.00
N ARG A 67 -9.64 3.90 -18.01
CA ARG A 67 -9.53 2.53 -17.48
C ARG A 67 -10.53 2.20 -16.38
N PHE A 68 -10.75 3.11 -15.43
CA PHE A 68 -11.51 2.89 -14.19
C PHE A 68 -12.83 3.65 -14.13
N GLY A 69 -13.14 4.46 -15.15
CA GLY A 69 -14.33 5.30 -15.17
C GLY A 69 -14.29 6.37 -14.07
N ASN A 70 -15.47 6.73 -13.58
CA ASN A 70 -15.65 7.75 -12.54
C ASN A 70 -15.76 7.11 -11.15
N THR A 71 -15.01 6.05 -10.85
CA THR A 71 -15.15 5.30 -9.59
C THR A 71 -14.00 5.56 -8.64
N MET A 72 -14.28 5.57 -7.34
CA MET A 72 -13.28 5.59 -6.27
C MET A 72 -13.58 4.47 -5.28
N GLN A 73 -12.74 3.43 -5.25
CA GLN A 73 -12.94 2.32 -4.33
C GLN A 73 -12.61 2.74 -2.89
N LEU A 74 -13.52 2.45 -1.97
CA LEU A 74 -13.34 2.75 -0.56
C LEU A 74 -13.08 1.48 0.24
N PHE A 75 -12.03 1.52 1.06
CA PHE A 75 -11.71 0.46 2.01
C PHE A 75 -11.38 1.03 3.38
N VAL A 76 -11.28 0.16 4.38
CA VAL A 76 -10.91 0.56 5.74
C VAL A 76 -9.94 -0.46 6.35
N PRO A 77 -8.87 -0.02 7.04
CA PRO A 77 -8.00 -0.95 7.74
C PRO A 77 -8.58 -1.33 9.11
N LEU A 78 -8.59 -2.62 9.44
CA LEU A 78 -8.86 -3.12 10.78
C LEU A 78 -7.60 -3.74 11.35
N TYR A 79 -7.05 -3.07 12.35
CA TYR A 79 -5.90 -3.56 13.09
C TYR A 79 -6.35 -4.62 14.09
N LEU A 80 -5.96 -5.88 13.89
CA LEU A 80 -6.34 -6.96 14.80
C LEU A 80 -5.34 -7.08 15.97
N SER A 81 -4.09 -6.66 15.77
CA SER A 81 -3.06 -6.74 16.80
C SER A 81 -1.94 -5.74 16.60
N ASN A 82 -1.47 -5.15 17.70
CA ASN A 82 -0.23 -4.37 17.74
C ASN A 82 0.95 -5.16 18.34
N LEU A 83 0.79 -6.48 18.53
CA LEU A 83 1.85 -7.36 19.00
C LEU A 83 2.83 -7.66 17.86
N CYS A 84 4.10 -7.32 18.05
CA CYS A 84 5.14 -7.52 17.05
C CYS A 84 6.44 -7.99 17.73
N ALA A 85 7.12 -8.95 17.10
CA ALA A 85 8.42 -9.49 17.50
C ALA A 85 9.58 -8.90 16.66
N ASN A 86 9.30 -7.93 15.80
CA ASN A 86 10.32 -7.23 15.03
C ASN A 86 10.68 -5.88 15.65
N GLU A 87 11.89 -5.43 15.35
CA GLU A 87 12.35 -4.09 15.64
C GLU A 87 12.52 -3.31 14.34
N CYS A 88 11.58 -2.40 14.09
CA CYS A 88 11.58 -1.50 12.94
C CYS A 88 11.63 -0.07 13.46
N SER A 89 12.68 0.69 13.15
CA SER A 89 12.92 2.01 13.75
C SER A 89 11.96 3.12 13.29
N TYR A 90 11.01 2.77 12.42
CA TYR A 90 9.99 3.66 11.85
C TYR A 90 8.54 3.29 12.25
N CYS A 91 8.34 2.25 13.07
CA CYS A 91 7.00 1.69 13.32
C CYS A 91 6.63 1.76 14.81
N GLY A 92 5.46 2.30 15.14
CA GLY A 92 4.99 2.44 16.52
C GLY A 92 4.80 1.09 17.23
N PHE A 93 4.58 0.01 16.47
CA PHE A 93 4.44 -1.35 17.00
C PHE A 93 5.78 -2.07 17.21
N THR A 94 6.92 -1.44 16.92
CA THR A 94 8.24 -2.02 17.15
C THR A 94 8.34 -2.65 18.54
N MET A 95 8.97 -3.82 18.65
CA MET A 95 9.05 -4.56 19.91
C MET A 95 9.75 -3.78 21.03
N SER A 96 10.60 -2.82 20.67
CA SER A 96 11.32 -1.95 21.61
C SER A 96 10.44 -0.89 22.28
N ASN A 97 9.28 -0.58 21.71
CA ASN A 97 8.33 0.33 22.34
C ASN A 97 7.60 -0.37 23.49
N LYS A 98 7.64 0.26 24.67
CA LYS A 98 6.95 -0.20 25.87
C LYS A 98 5.48 0.23 25.85
N ILE A 99 4.71 -0.42 24.98
CA ILE A 99 3.29 -0.14 24.76
C ILE A 99 2.41 -1.28 25.29
N LYS A 100 1.14 -0.98 25.60
CA LYS A 100 0.14 -2.02 25.86
C LYS A 100 -0.07 -2.84 24.58
N ARG A 101 0.28 -4.13 24.65
CA ARG A 101 0.06 -5.07 23.54
C ARG A 101 -1.36 -5.60 23.59
N THR A 102 -2.08 -5.41 22.50
CA THR A 102 -3.49 -5.74 22.33
C THR A 102 -3.62 -6.63 21.10
N THR A 103 -4.32 -7.75 21.25
CA THR A 103 -4.76 -8.64 20.16
C THR A 103 -6.25 -8.85 20.37
N LEU A 104 -7.05 -8.52 19.37
CA LEU A 104 -8.50 -8.65 19.48
C LEU A 104 -8.87 -10.13 19.57
N SER A 105 -9.84 -10.44 20.41
CA SER A 105 -10.56 -11.71 20.37
C SER A 105 -11.49 -11.76 19.16
N LEU A 106 -12.04 -12.94 18.85
CA LEU A 106 -13.05 -13.08 17.80
C LEU A 106 -14.30 -12.25 18.09
N ALA A 107 -14.71 -12.17 19.37
CA ALA A 107 -15.87 -11.37 19.77
C ALA A 107 -15.62 -9.86 19.58
N GLU A 108 -14.45 -9.36 19.99
CA GLU A 108 -14.08 -7.95 19.75
C GLU A 108 -13.94 -7.68 18.25
N THR A 109 -13.38 -8.61 17.49
CA THR A 109 -13.28 -8.49 16.03
C THR A 109 -14.67 -8.37 15.40
N GLN A 110 -15.63 -9.20 15.81
CA GLN A 110 -17.01 -9.10 15.31
C GLN A 110 -17.67 -7.76 15.65
N GLN A 111 -17.42 -7.20 16.84
CA GLN A 111 -17.91 -5.88 17.20
C GLN A 111 -17.32 -4.79 16.30
N GLU A 112 -16.02 -4.83 16.03
CA GLU A 112 -15.35 -3.91 15.09
C GLU A 112 -15.95 -4.02 13.69
N ILE A 113 -16.21 -5.24 13.22
CA ILE A 113 -16.86 -5.47 11.92
C ILE A 113 -18.26 -4.86 11.86
N GLN A 114 -19.08 -4.99 12.92
CA GLN A 114 -20.40 -4.35 12.94
C GLN A 114 -20.29 -2.82 12.91
N ALA A 115 -19.36 -2.24 13.66
CA ALA A 115 -19.13 -0.79 13.63
C ALA A 115 -18.69 -0.32 12.23
N ILE A 116 -17.78 -1.06 11.61
CA ILE A 116 -17.30 -0.80 10.24
C ILE A 116 -18.43 -0.86 9.21
N LYS A 117 -19.28 -1.90 9.28
CA LYS A 117 -20.45 -2.04 8.40
C LYS A 117 -21.47 -0.93 8.62
N GLY A 118 -21.64 -0.47 9.87
CA GLY A 118 -22.45 0.71 10.21
C GLY A 118 -21.98 1.99 9.51
N MET A 119 -20.70 2.08 9.15
CA MET A 119 -20.15 3.17 8.33
C MET A 119 -20.28 2.97 6.82
N GLY A 120 -20.83 1.83 6.37
CA GLY A 120 -21.04 1.49 4.95
C GLY A 120 -19.92 0.68 4.29
N PHE A 121 -18.82 0.39 4.99
CA PHE A 121 -17.72 -0.39 4.42
C PHE A 121 -18.05 -1.86 4.28
N SER A 122 -17.64 -2.42 3.14
CA SER A 122 -17.62 -3.86 2.91
C SER A 122 -16.30 -4.37 2.34
N GLN A 123 -15.31 -3.49 2.17
CA GLN A 123 -13.93 -3.83 1.83
C GLN A 123 -13.03 -3.56 3.02
N LEU A 124 -12.32 -4.60 3.47
CA LEU A 124 -11.59 -4.59 4.72
C LEU A 124 -10.13 -4.98 4.50
N LEU A 125 -9.22 -4.21 5.06
CA LEU A 125 -7.81 -4.57 5.15
C LEU A 125 -7.46 -4.98 6.58
N LEU A 126 -7.25 -6.28 6.81
CA LEU A 126 -6.77 -6.77 8.11
C LEU A 126 -5.29 -6.47 8.25
N VAL A 127 -4.90 -5.85 9.38
CA VAL A 127 -3.51 -5.48 9.67
C VAL A 127 -3.09 -6.05 11.01
N THR A 128 -1.87 -6.61 11.07
CA THR A 128 -1.27 -7.05 12.34
C THR A 128 0.20 -6.69 12.46
N GLY A 129 0.70 -6.58 13.69
CA GLY A 129 2.11 -6.84 13.95
C GLY A 129 2.48 -8.29 13.66
N GLU A 130 3.78 -8.58 13.62
CA GLU A 130 4.31 -9.91 13.29
C GLU A 130 4.67 -10.68 14.58
N HIS A 131 3.85 -11.67 14.94
CA HIS A 131 4.15 -12.54 16.08
C HIS A 131 3.55 -13.95 15.88
N GLU A 132 4.27 -14.83 15.20
CA GLU A 132 3.75 -16.10 14.67
C GLU A 132 3.03 -17.01 15.68
N THR A 133 3.43 -17.02 16.95
CA THR A 133 2.82 -17.90 17.95
C THR A 133 1.49 -17.40 18.50
N LYS A 134 1.24 -16.08 18.47
CA LYS A 134 0.01 -15.46 19.02
C LYS A 134 -0.88 -14.87 17.93
N VAL A 135 -0.27 -14.37 16.86
CA VAL A 135 -0.89 -13.70 15.71
C VAL A 135 -0.33 -14.32 14.43
N GLY A 136 -0.49 -15.64 14.32
CA GLY A 136 -0.08 -16.43 13.17
C GLY A 136 -1.25 -17.17 12.54
N MET A 137 -0.95 -18.20 11.75
CA MET A 137 -1.95 -18.94 10.97
C MET A 137 -3.18 -19.42 11.75
N PRO A 138 -3.07 -20.01 12.96
CA PRO A 138 -4.26 -20.42 13.71
C PRO A 138 -5.22 -19.26 14.01
N TYR A 139 -4.67 -18.09 14.34
CA TYR A 139 -5.46 -16.88 14.61
C TYR A 139 -6.08 -16.33 13.31
N PHE A 140 -5.32 -16.30 12.20
CA PHE A 140 -5.84 -15.86 10.91
C PHE A 140 -6.95 -16.77 10.39
N GLU A 141 -6.80 -18.09 10.47
CA GLU A 141 -7.81 -19.06 10.03
C GLU A 141 -9.13 -18.85 10.79
N GLN A 142 -9.07 -18.76 12.12
CA GLN A 142 -10.25 -18.50 12.96
C GLN A 142 -10.91 -17.15 12.65
N THR A 143 -10.09 -16.11 12.46
CA THR A 143 -10.59 -14.76 12.17
C THR A 143 -11.29 -14.71 10.81
N LEU A 144 -10.65 -15.23 9.75
CA LEU A 144 -11.23 -15.25 8.41
C LEU A 144 -12.54 -16.03 8.37
N GLN A 145 -12.58 -17.22 8.99
CA GLN A 145 -13.80 -18.01 9.11
C GLN A 145 -14.93 -17.25 9.81
N ALA A 146 -14.61 -16.50 10.85
CA ALA A 146 -15.60 -15.74 11.62
C ALA A 146 -16.19 -14.55 10.85
N ILE A 147 -15.42 -13.89 9.99
CA ILE A 147 -15.84 -12.61 9.36
C ILE A 147 -16.16 -12.71 7.86
N ARG A 148 -15.77 -13.80 7.17
CA ARG A 148 -15.79 -13.83 5.70
C ARG A 148 -17.17 -13.58 5.10
N ALA A 149 -18.22 -14.07 5.75
CA ALA A 149 -19.61 -13.91 5.28
C ALA A 149 -20.11 -12.45 5.34
N GLU A 150 -19.44 -11.59 6.11
CA GLU A 150 -19.88 -10.22 6.37
C GLU A 150 -19.17 -9.16 5.52
N ILE A 151 -18.10 -9.57 4.83
CA ILE A 151 -17.20 -8.70 4.09
C ILE A 151 -17.24 -9.08 2.61
N SER A 152 -17.33 -8.09 1.73
CA SER A 152 -17.33 -8.29 0.28
C SER A 152 -15.91 -8.41 -0.28
N TYR A 153 -14.92 -7.72 0.27
CA TYR A 153 -13.54 -7.82 -0.21
C TYR A 153 -12.57 -7.83 0.96
N LEU A 154 -11.86 -8.93 1.14
CA LEU A 154 -10.98 -9.16 2.28
C LEU A 154 -9.51 -9.13 1.85
N MET A 155 -8.77 -8.20 2.45
CA MET A 155 -7.36 -7.99 2.21
C MET A 155 -6.56 -8.22 3.49
N MET A 156 -5.29 -8.60 3.37
CA MET A 156 -4.38 -8.74 4.51
C MET A 156 -3.06 -8.01 4.27
N GLU A 157 -2.63 -7.23 5.26
CA GLU A 157 -1.28 -6.68 5.40
C GLU A 157 -0.69 -7.21 6.72
N VAL A 158 -0.06 -8.38 6.63
CA VAL A 158 0.53 -9.10 7.77
C VAL A 158 1.96 -9.53 7.44
N GLN A 159 2.61 -10.30 8.30
CA GLN A 159 3.94 -10.85 8.03
C GLN A 159 3.97 -11.70 6.75
N PRO A 160 5.09 -11.74 6.02
CA PRO A 160 5.25 -12.66 4.91
C PRO A 160 5.07 -14.12 5.34
N LEU A 161 4.17 -14.84 4.68
CA LEU A 161 3.83 -16.24 4.98
C LEU A 161 4.43 -17.20 3.97
N LYS A 162 4.36 -18.51 4.27
CA LYS A 162 4.68 -19.55 3.30
C LYS A 162 3.61 -19.60 2.20
N GLN A 163 3.98 -20.14 1.03
CA GLN A 163 3.03 -20.33 -0.07
C GLN A 163 1.83 -21.20 0.34
N SER A 164 2.06 -22.28 1.09
CA SER A 164 1.00 -23.17 1.59
C SER A 164 0.01 -22.43 2.49
N ASP A 165 0.48 -21.47 3.27
CA ASP A 165 -0.35 -20.68 4.16
C ASP A 165 -1.23 -19.71 3.38
N TYR A 166 -0.68 -19.04 2.36
CA TYR A 166 -1.47 -18.24 1.43
C TYR A 166 -2.52 -19.06 0.67
N GLN A 167 -2.21 -20.30 0.28
CA GLN A 167 -3.20 -21.20 -0.35
C GLN A 167 -4.35 -21.51 0.61
N ARG A 168 -4.05 -21.78 1.89
CA ARG A 168 -5.07 -22.01 2.92
C ARG A 168 -5.93 -20.77 3.14
N LEU A 169 -5.33 -19.59 3.24
CA LEU A 169 -6.07 -18.33 3.39
C LEU A 169 -6.94 -18.02 2.17
N LYS A 170 -6.47 -18.31 0.94
CA LYS A 170 -7.29 -18.19 -0.28
C LYS A 170 -8.54 -19.07 -0.20
N CYS A 171 -8.41 -20.32 0.26
CA CYS A 171 -9.56 -21.22 0.46
C CYS A 171 -10.56 -20.69 1.50
N LEU A 172 -10.11 -19.87 2.46
CA LEU A 172 -10.96 -19.19 3.43
C LEU A 172 -11.55 -17.87 2.90
N GLY A 173 -11.30 -17.55 1.63
CA GLY A 173 -11.85 -16.38 0.95
C GLY A 173 -11.02 -15.11 1.08
N LEU A 174 -9.70 -15.22 1.30
CA LEU A 174 -8.79 -14.07 1.20
C LEU A 174 -8.63 -13.63 -0.27
N ASP A 175 -8.97 -12.37 -0.56
CA ASP A 175 -9.00 -11.84 -1.92
C ASP A 175 -7.69 -11.11 -2.30
N ALA A 176 -7.04 -10.43 -1.35
CA ALA A 176 -5.78 -9.71 -1.60
C ALA A 176 -4.76 -9.83 -0.46
N VAL A 177 -3.48 -9.73 -0.82
CA VAL A 177 -2.38 -9.59 0.14
C VAL A 177 -1.53 -8.39 -0.25
N LEU A 178 -1.30 -7.50 0.72
CA LEU A 178 -0.44 -6.33 0.58
C LEU A 178 0.87 -6.60 1.33
N VAL A 179 2.00 -6.48 0.64
CA VAL A 179 3.34 -6.57 1.23
C VAL A 179 4.18 -5.43 0.68
N TYR A 180 4.46 -4.44 1.53
CA TYR A 180 5.38 -3.36 1.18
C TYR A 180 6.80 -3.82 1.41
N GLN A 181 7.66 -3.69 0.40
CA GLN A 181 9.08 -4.01 0.53
C GLN A 181 9.79 -3.03 1.48
N GLU A 182 9.15 -1.90 1.79
CA GLU A 182 9.66 -0.79 2.61
C GLU A 182 10.77 -0.01 1.91
N THR A 183 11.84 -0.68 1.50
CA THR A 183 12.88 -0.15 0.60
C THR A 183 13.53 -1.33 -0.13
N TYR A 184 13.86 -1.12 -1.40
CA TYR A 184 14.52 -2.11 -2.25
C TYR A 184 16.03 -2.11 -2.09
N SER A 185 16.61 -1.16 -1.33
CA SER A 185 18.02 -1.17 -0.95
C SER A 185 18.27 -2.11 0.23
N PRO A 186 19.05 -3.21 0.07
CA PRO A 186 19.37 -4.11 1.18
C PRO A 186 20.09 -3.39 2.32
N GLN A 187 20.94 -2.40 2.01
CA GLN A 187 21.67 -1.62 3.00
C GLN A 187 20.72 -0.74 3.82
N HIS A 188 19.82 0.00 3.17
CA HIS A 188 18.81 0.78 3.90
C HIS A 188 17.88 -0.15 4.68
N TYR A 189 17.44 -1.25 4.07
CA TYR A 189 16.58 -2.21 4.74
C TYR A 189 17.19 -2.74 6.05
N ALA A 190 18.46 -3.14 6.05
CA ALA A 190 19.17 -3.60 7.25
C ALA A 190 19.30 -2.50 8.33
N ARG A 191 19.42 -1.22 7.93
CA ARG A 191 19.47 -0.08 8.86
C ARG A 191 18.17 0.09 9.65
N TYR A 192 17.02 -0.16 9.02
CA TYR A 192 15.72 0.05 9.65
C TYR A 192 15.14 -1.20 10.31
N HIS A 193 15.54 -2.40 9.88
CA HIS A 193 15.08 -3.67 10.43
C HIS A 193 16.22 -4.31 11.24
N THR A 194 16.26 -4.03 12.54
CA THR A 194 17.40 -4.34 13.41
C THR A 194 17.24 -5.64 14.20
N ARG A 195 16.02 -6.18 14.29
CA ARG A 195 15.73 -7.45 14.95
C ARG A 195 14.45 -8.12 14.43
N GLY A 196 14.41 -9.44 14.49
CA GLY A 196 13.23 -10.25 14.16
C GLY A 196 13.25 -10.79 12.73
N LYS A 197 12.19 -11.50 12.33
CA LYS A 197 12.11 -12.15 11.02
C LYS A 197 12.04 -11.16 9.85
N LYS A 198 11.53 -9.95 10.10
CA LYS A 198 11.51 -8.89 9.07
C LYS A 198 12.91 -8.44 8.68
N GLN A 199 13.99 -8.81 9.37
CA GLN A 199 15.37 -8.56 8.88
C GLN A 199 15.70 -9.31 7.60
N ASP A 200 15.03 -10.42 7.33
CA ASP A 200 15.25 -11.21 6.13
C ASP A 200 14.64 -10.50 4.91
N PHE A 201 15.48 -9.66 4.29
CA PHE A 201 15.16 -8.90 3.08
C PHE A 201 14.64 -9.79 1.96
N LEU A 202 15.30 -10.94 1.74
CA LEU A 202 14.98 -11.84 0.64
C LEU A 202 13.66 -12.57 0.89
N TRP A 203 13.44 -13.06 2.11
CA TRP A 203 12.16 -13.68 2.49
C TRP A 203 10.97 -12.74 2.26
N ARG A 204 11.15 -11.44 2.54
CA ARG A 204 10.13 -10.41 2.28
C ARG A 204 9.96 -10.13 0.80
N LEU A 205 11.05 -9.97 0.04
CA LEU A 205 10.99 -9.70 -1.40
C LEU A 205 10.32 -10.86 -2.16
N GLU A 206 10.64 -12.10 -1.80
CA GLU A 206 10.05 -13.33 -2.37
C GLU A 206 8.59 -13.56 -1.94
N ALA A 207 8.03 -12.74 -1.04
CA ALA A 207 6.65 -12.90 -0.60
C ALA A 207 5.66 -12.77 -1.76
N THR A 208 5.88 -11.82 -2.68
CA THR A 208 5.01 -11.60 -3.82
C THR A 208 5.02 -12.78 -4.80
N ASP A 209 6.18 -13.41 -4.99
CA ASP A 209 6.30 -14.69 -5.72
C ASP A 209 5.47 -15.80 -5.06
N ARG A 210 5.50 -15.91 -3.72
CA ARG A 210 4.70 -16.90 -2.97
C ARG A 210 3.19 -16.60 -3.04
N ILE A 211 2.80 -15.34 -2.96
CA ILE A 211 1.40 -14.88 -3.08
C ILE A 211 0.87 -15.19 -4.49
N GLY A 212 1.62 -14.84 -5.54
CA GLY A 212 1.26 -15.12 -6.92
C GLY A 212 1.15 -16.61 -7.22
N ARG A 213 2.09 -17.44 -6.72
CA ARG A 213 1.99 -18.92 -6.84
C ARG A 213 0.84 -19.53 -6.05
N ALA A 214 0.42 -18.92 -4.95
CA ALA A 214 -0.76 -19.32 -4.21
C ALA A 214 -2.07 -18.94 -4.93
N GLY A 215 -1.99 -18.10 -5.97
CA GLY A 215 -3.11 -17.69 -6.80
C GLY A 215 -4.00 -16.64 -6.14
N ILE A 216 -3.51 -15.88 -5.15
CA ILE A 216 -4.27 -14.77 -4.55
C ILE A 216 -4.68 -13.76 -5.64
N ASP A 217 -5.91 -13.24 -5.59
CA ASP A 217 -6.49 -12.50 -6.72
C ASP A 217 -5.90 -11.10 -6.88
N LYS A 218 -5.34 -10.51 -5.82
CA LYS A 218 -4.62 -9.24 -5.87
C LYS A 218 -3.37 -9.21 -5.00
N ILE A 219 -2.28 -8.68 -5.57
CA ILE A 219 -1.00 -8.43 -4.89
C ILE A 219 -0.82 -6.92 -4.77
N GLY A 220 -0.75 -6.40 -3.54
CA GLY A 220 -0.41 -5.00 -3.29
C GLY A 220 1.05 -4.84 -2.89
N ILE A 221 1.72 -3.89 -3.52
CA ILE A 221 3.13 -3.57 -3.28
C ILE A 221 3.31 -2.09 -3.01
N GLY A 222 4.48 -1.73 -2.49
CA GLY A 222 4.85 -0.35 -2.20
C GLY A 222 6.21 -0.28 -1.52
N ALA A 223 6.80 0.90 -1.55
CA ALA A 223 7.93 1.29 -0.72
C ALA A 223 7.48 2.34 0.29
N LEU A 224 8.06 2.32 1.50
CA LEU A 224 7.83 3.34 2.51
C LEU A 224 8.72 4.54 2.18
N LEU A 225 8.12 5.54 1.53
CA LEU A 225 8.82 6.72 1.05
C LEU A 225 9.43 7.46 2.24
N GLY A 226 10.76 7.65 2.21
CA GLY A 226 11.55 8.25 3.30
C GLY A 226 12.56 7.32 3.96
N LEU A 227 12.50 5.99 3.74
CA LEU A 227 13.54 5.06 4.24
C LEU A 227 14.79 5.02 3.35
N GLY A 228 14.62 5.19 2.03
CA GLY A 228 15.71 5.23 1.07
C GLY A 228 15.60 6.43 0.14
N ASP A 229 16.29 6.36 -0.99
CA ASP A 229 15.99 7.26 -2.11
C ASP A 229 14.62 6.87 -2.67
N TRP A 230 13.61 7.71 -2.39
CA TRP A 230 12.24 7.43 -2.77
C TRP A 230 12.06 7.32 -4.28
N ARG A 231 12.89 7.95 -5.10
CA ARG A 231 12.82 7.85 -6.56
C ARG A 231 13.32 6.49 -7.02
N VAL A 232 14.47 6.05 -6.51
CA VAL A 232 15.02 4.72 -6.82
C VAL A 232 14.08 3.61 -6.35
N ASP A 233 13.58 3.71 -5.11
CA ASP A 233 12.60 2.77 -4.57
C ASP A 233 11.29 2.75 -5.40
N SER A 234 10.90 3.89 -5.98
CA SER A 234 9.74 3.98 -6.87
C SER A 234 9.97 3.33 -8.23
N VAL A 235 11.17 3.48 -8.82
CA VAL A 235 11.55 2.77 -10.06
C VAL A 235 11.52 1.26 -9.82
N MET A 236 12.07 0.80 -8.71
CA MET A 236 12.01 -0.62 -8.33
C MET A 236 10.58 -1.10 -8.07
N THR A 237 9.73 -0.26 -7.48
CA THR A 237 8.29 -0.57 -7.29
C THR A 237 7.57 -0.67 -8.64
N ALA A 238 7.86 0.20 -9.60
CA ALA A 238 7.30 0.17 -10.94
C ALA A 238 7.71 -1.10 -11.69
N LEU A 239 9.01 -1.44 -11.66
CA LEU A 239 9.53 -2.68 -12.24
C LEU A 239 8.91 -3.92 -11.57
N HIS A 240 8.82 -3.93 -10.23
CA HIS A 240 8.19 -5.03 -9.48
C HIS A 240 6.75 -5.24 -9.92
N GLY A 241 5.96 -4.16 -10.02
CA GLY A 241 4.57 -4.24 -10.51
C GLY A 241 4.46 -4.79 -11.93
N GLN A 242 5.33 -4.34 -12.85
CA GLN A 242 5.38 -4.85 -14.22
C GLN A 242 5.72 -6.36 -14.25
N LEU A 243 6.75 -6.78 -13.51
CA LEU A 243 7.16 -8.18 -13.45
C LEU A 243 6.07 -9.07 -12.84
N LEU A 244 5.36 -8.61 -11.81
CA LEU A 244 4.23 -9.34 -11.24
C LEU A 244 3.13 -9.57 -12.28
N GLN A 245 2.78 -8.55 -13.07
CA GLN A 245 1.77 -8.71 -14.13
C GLN A 245 2.22 -9.69 -15.23
N GLN A 246 3.51 -9.70 -15.57
CA GLN A 246 4.07 -10.61 -16.57
C GLN A 246 4.11 -12.07 -16.07
N HIS A 247 4.51 -12.29 -14.81
CA HIS A 247 4.70 -13.63 -14.25
C HIS A 247 3.41 -14.22 -13.65
N TYR A 248 2.56 -13.38 -13.05
CA TYR A 248 1.35 -13.74 -12.32
C TYR A 248 0.13 -13.04 -12.88
N TRP A 249 -0.07 -13.14 -14.19
CA TRP A 249 -1.13 -12.46 -14.95
C TRP A 249 -2.57 -12.69 -14.46
N ARG A 250 -2.81 -13.74 -13.66
CA ARG A 250 -4.11 -14.02 -13.03
C ARG A 250 -4.38 -13.18 -11.78
N SER A 251 -3.35 -12.54 -11.22
CA SER A 251 -3.45 -11.67 -10.06
C SER A 251 -3.42 -10.21 -10.52
N ARG A 252 -4.33 -9.40 -9.99
CA ARG A 252 -4.26 -7.95 -10.11
C ARG A 252 -3.08 -7.42 -9.30
N VAL A 253 -2.57 -6.26 -9.70
CA VAL A 253 -1.50 -5.54 -8.99
C VAL A 253 -2.02 -4.19 -8.53
N SER A 254 -1.69 -3.83 -7.29
CA SER A 254 -1.94 -2.51 -6.72
C SER A 254 -0.65 -1.91 -6.16
N ILE A 255 -0.51 -0.59 -6.28
CA ILE A 255 0.64 0.16 -5.75
C ILE A 255 0.14 1.18 -4.73
N SER A 256 0.73 1.16 -3.54
CA SER A 256 0.49 2.12 -2.47
C SER A 256 1.67 3.10 -2.34
N PHE A 257 1.38 4.32 -1.90
CA PHE A 257 2.37 5.38 -1.71
C PHE A 257 2.52 5.84 -0.24
N PRO A 258 2.82 4.94 0.71
CA PRO A 258 2.94 5.35 2.10
C PRO A 258 4.17 6.23 2.29
N ARG A 259 3.99 7.49 2.67
CA ARG A 259 5.07 8.31 3.23
C ARG A 259 5.34 7.93 4.68
N LEU A 260 6.60 8.00 5.10
CA LEU A 260 6.97 7.88 6.50
C LEU A 260 6.21 8.92 7.32
N ARG A 261 5.62 8.49 8.43
CA ARG A 261 4.86 9.33 9.36
C ARG A 261 5.46 9.21 10.75
N GLN A 262 5.16 10.20 11.58
CA GLN A 262 5.51 10.13 12.99
C GLN A 262 4.77 8.98 13.68
N CYS A 263 5.45 8.37 14.65
CA CYS A 263 4.90 7.37 15.54
C CYS A 263 5.71 7.35 16.84
N GLU A 264 5.22 6.60 17.83
CA GLU A 264 5.96 6.34 19.07
C GLU A 264 7.37 5.81 18.77
N GLY A 265 8.38 6.42 19.40
CA GLY A 265 9.77 5.99 19.30
C GLY A 265 10.53 6.40 18.02
N ASN A 266 9.87 7.02 17.01
CA ASN A 266 10.54 7.43 15.76
C ASN A 266 10.72 8.96 15.59
N SER A 267 10.32 9.76 16.58
CA SER A 267 10.24 11.23 16.47
C SER A 267 11.56 11.88 16.04
N HIS A 268 12.71 11.34 16.45
CA HIS A 268 14.03 11.83 16.04
C HIS A 268 14.46 11.41 14.62
N ASN A 269 13.95 10.28 14.12
CA ASN A 269 14.29 9.76 12.78
C ASN A 269 13.55 10.51 11.67
N THR A 270 12.34 11.00 11.94
CA THR A 270 11.54 11.73 10.94
C THR A 270 12.16 13.07 10.56
N GLN A 271 12.78 13.79 11.52
CA GLN A 271 13.43 15.07 11.28
C GLN A 271 14.67 14.96 10.38
N ALA A 272 15.47 13.89 10.55
CA ALA A 272 16.62 13.62 9.68
C ALA A 272 16.22 13.13 8.26
N SER A 273 14.98 12.67 8.07
CA SER A 273 14.44 12.16 6.80
C SER A 273 13.65 13.19 5.99
N GLN A 274 13.49 14.44 6.46
CA GLN A 274 12.69 15.43 5.73
C GLN A 274 13.25 15.77 4.34
N SER A 275 14.57 15.63 4.13
CA SER A 275 15.19 15.77 2.81
C SER A 275 15.02 14.54 1.90
N THR A 276 14.63 13.37 2.46
CA THR A 276 14.43 12.11 1.73
C THR A 276 12.95 11.77 1.50
N LEU A 277 12.04 12.59 2.03
CA LEU A 277 10.60 12.46 1.84
C LEU A 277 10.12 13.26 0.63
N PRO A 278 9.30 12.67 -0.26
CA PRO A 278 8.66 13.46 -1.30
C PRO A 278 7.67 14.45 -0.67
N ASN A 279 7.78 15.72 -1.06
CA ASN A 279 6.73 16.70 -0.78
C ASN A 279 5.47 16.39 -1.61
N GLU A 280 4.38 17.13 -1.39
CA GLU A 280 3.10 16.87 -2.08
C GLU A 280 3.20 16.96 -3.60
N LYS A 281 3.96 17.93 -4.16
CA LYS A 281 4.18 18.02 -5.61
C LYS A 281 4.91 16.80 -6.15
N GLN A 282 5.94 16.34 -5.44
CA GLN A 282 6.72 15.16 -5.81
C GLN A 282 5.93 13.87 -5.66
N LEU A 283 5.07 13.77 -4.63
CA LEU A 283 4.17 12.63 -4.46
C LEU A 283 3.13 12.59 -5.58
N LEU A 284 2.56 13.74 -5.96
CA LEU A 284 1.65 13.82 -7.11
C LEU A 284 2.37 13.44 -8.41
N GLN A 285 3.60 13.93 -8.62
CA GLN A 285 4.43 13.55 -9.76
C GLN A 285 4.62 12.03 -9.82
N LEU A 286 4.92 11.40 -8.69
CA LEU A 286 5.08 9.94 -8.58
C LEU A 286 3.79 9.19 -8.93
N ILE A 287 2.64 9.62 -8.40
CA ILE A 287 1.33 9.03 -8.70
C ILE A 287 1.04 9.12 -10.21
N CYS A 288 1.26 10.29 -10.81
CA CYS A 288 1.06 10.50 -12.24
C CYS A 288 2.02 9.62 -13.07
N ALA A 289 3.30 9.57 -12.70
CA ALA A 289 4.29 8.73 -13.39
C ALA A 289 3.88 7.25 -13.38
N HIS A 290 3.38 6.72 -12.25
CA HIS A 290 2.88 5.35 -12.18
C HIS A 290 1.66 5.11 -13.06
N ARG A 291 0.70 6.05 -13.09
CA ARG A 291 -0.48 5.94 -13.95
C ARG A 291 -0.11 5.99 -15.44
N LEU A 292 0.82 6.86 -15.82
CA LEU A 292 1.30 6.97 -17.20
C LEU A 292 2.05 5.72 -17.64
N PHE A 293 2.89 5.17 -16.76
CA PHE A 293 3.66 3.95 -17.01
C PHE A 293 2.80 2.71 -17.07
N ASN A 294 1.83 2.57 -16.16
CA ASN A 294 0.94 1.42 -16.12
C ASN A 294 -0.52 1.84 -15.89
N PRO A 295 -1.28 2.06 -16.99
CA PRO A 295 -2.68 2.46 -16.91
C PRO A 295 -3.59 1.42 -16.24
N HIS A 296 -3.15 0.17 -16.08
CA HIS A 296 -3.99 -0.93 -15.58
C HIS A 296 -3.89 -1.16 -14.07
N VAL A 297 -2.85 -0.65 -13.41
CA VAL A 297 -2.61 -0.88 -11.98
C VAL A 297 -3.53 -0.03 -11.10
N GLU A 298 -4.02 -0.62 -10.02
CA GLU A 298 -4.76 0.12 -8.98
C GLU A 298 -3.78 0.97 -8.15
N LEU A 299 -4.09 2.24 -7.94
CA LEU A 299 -3.26 3.17 -7.16
C LEU A 299 -4.00 3.55 -5.88
N SER A 300 -3.38 3.28 -4.72
CA SER A 300 -4.01 3.43 -3.41
C SER A 300 -3.44 4.61 -2.62
N LEU A 301 -4.34 5.44 -2.05
CA LEU A 301 -3.97 6.58 -1.21
C LEU A 301 -4.66 6.51 0.17
N SER A 302 -3.85 6.39 1.22
CA SER A 302 -4.34 6.22 2.60
C SER A 302 -4.53 7.56 3.33
N THR A 303 -5.14 7.50 4.52
CA THR A 303 -5.26 8.62 5.46
C THR A 303 -3.93 9.09 6.08
N ARG A 304 -2.78 8.53 5.65
CA ARG A 304 -1.46 9.13 5.91
C ARG A 304 -1.31 10.51 5.28
N GLU A 305 -2.08 10.80 4.25
CA GLU A 305 -2.01 12.05 3.51
C GLU A 305 -3.12 13.02 3.93
N SER A 306 -2.84 14.32 3.86
CA SER A 306 -3.75 15.39 4.29
C SER A 306 -5.05 15.39 3.49
N ALA A 307 -6.15 15.84 4.10
CA ALA A 307 -7.43 15.99 3.42
C ALA A 307 -7.30 16.84 2.13
N ALA A 308 -6.56 17.95 2.21
CA ALA A 308 -6.34 18.85 1.07
C ALA A 308 -5.60 18.17 -0.09
N PHE A 309 -4.52 17.43 0.20
CA PHE A 309 -3.79 16.70 -0.83
C PHE A 309 -4.65 15.60 -1.46
N ARG A 310 -5.35 14.83 -0.62
CA ARG A 310 -6.21 13.73 -1.05
C ARG A 310 -7.33 14.21 -1.96
N ASP A 311 -7.96 15.33 -1.62
CA ASP A 311 -9.04 15.93 -2.42
C ASP A 311 -8.57 16.39 -3.81
N GLY A 312 -7.33 16.88 -3.92
CA GLY A 312 -6.72 17.18 -5.22
C GLY A 312 -6.27 15.94 -6.00
N ALA A 313 -5.59 15.01 -5.33
CA ALA A 313 -4.96 13.86 -5.97
C ALA A 313 -5.95 12.76 -6.42
N MET A 314 -7.15 12.70 -5.84
CA MET A 314 -8.11 11.61 -6.12
C MET A 314 -8.54 11.52 -7.58
N THR A 315 -8.46 12.61 -8.35
CA THR A 315 -8.80 12.62 -9.79
C THR A 315 -7.59 12.40 -10.71
N LEU A 316 -6.38 12.34 -10.14
CA LEU A 316 -5.11 12.44 -10.87
C LEU A 316 -4.31 11.14 -10.84
N GLY A 317 -4.98 9.98 -10.79
CA GLY A 317 -4.33 8.67 -10.85
C GLY A 317 -4.88 7.65 -9.86
N VAL A 318 -5.27 8.12 -8.67
CA VAL A 318 -5.74 7.28 -7.55
C VAL A 318 -7.05 6.59 -7.91
N THR A 319 -7.18 5.32 -7.53
CA THR A 319 -8.37 4.49 -7.79
C THR A 319 -8.96 3.88 -6.53
N SER A 320 -8.19 3.85 -5.44
CA SER A 320 -8.67 3.38 -4.14
C SER A 320 -8.15 4.25 -3.00
N MET A 321 -8.98 4.43 -1.98
CA MET A 321 -8.69 5.28 -0.84
C MET A 321 -9.23 4.66 0.45
N SER A 322 -8.45 4.79 1.55
CA SER A 322 -8.96 4.44 2.87
C SER A 322 -9.74 5.61 3.49
N ALA A 323 -10.79 5.39 4.26
CA ALA A 323 -11.48 6.50 4.94
C ALA A 323 -11.83 6.14 6.39
N ALA A 324 -11.88 7.15 7.25
CA ALA A 324 -12.06 7.01 8.70
C ALA A 324 -11.12 5.98 9.36
N SER A 325 -9.90 5.83 8.83
CA SER A 325 -8.96 4.80 9.29
C SER A 325 -8.64 4.97 10.77
N GLN A 326 -8.70 3.87 11.50
CA GLN A 326 -8.13 3.72 12.84
C GLN A 326 -6.88 2.83 12.70
N THR A 327 -5.75 3.28 13.24
CA THR A 327 -4.44 2.61 13.08
C THR A 327 -3.99 1.83 14.32
N GLN A 328 -4.95 1.52 15.19
CA GLN A 328 -4.80 0.82 16.45
C GLN A 328 -5.85 -0.29 16.59
N PRO A 329 -5.57 -1.38 17.33
CA PRO A 329 -6.57 -2.40 17.59
C PRO A 329 -7.75 -1.89 18.41
N GLY A 330 -8.96 -2.20 17.94
CA GLY A 330 -10.22 -1.85 18.62
C GLY A 330 -10.68 -0.40 18.42
N GLY A 331 -10.24 0.27 17.34
CA GLY A 331 -10.48 1.69 17.14
C GLY A 331 -11.90 2.08 16.68
N TYR A 332 -12.74 1.13 16.24
CA TYR A 332 -14.04 1.45 15.61
C TYR A 332 -15.25 1.37 16.53
N THR A 333 -15.20 0.57 17.59
CA THR A 333 -16.33 0.37 18.53
C THR A 333 -16.29 1.31 19.72
N GLN A 334 -15.10 1.53 20.29
CA GLN A 334 -14.86 2.45 21.41
C GLN A 334 -13.53 3.17 21.21
N PRO A 335 -13.31 4.33 21.84
CA PRO A 335 -11.99 4.95 21.89
C PRO A 335 -10.97 4.00 22.55
N SER A 336 -10.23 3.26 21.73
CA SER A 336 -9.18 2.36 22.20
C SER A 336 -8.01 3.16 22.76
N THR A 337 -7.49 2.75 23.92
CA THR A 337 -6.25 3.29 24.49
C THR A 337 -5.01 2.62 23.90
N ALA A 338 -5.16 1.72 22.93
CA ALA A 338 -4.03 1.10 22.25
C ALA A 338 -3.29 2.14 21.41
N LEU A 339 -1.96 2.01 21.37
CA LEU A 339 -1.15 2.90 20.57
C LEU A 339 -1.45 2.72 19.07
N ASN A 340 -1.54 3.83 18.34
CA ASN A 340 -1.54 3.89 16.88
C ASN A 340 -0.22 3.38 16.28
N GLN A 341 -0.27 2.74 15.12
CA GLN A 341 0.94 2.36 14.40
C GLN A 341 1.74 3.59 13.92
N PHE A 342 1.01 4.62 13.48
CA PHE A 342 1.52 5.89 12.98
C PHE A 342 0.41 6.95 13.01
N ASP A 343 0.77 8.22 12.92
CA ASP A 343 -0.19 9.32 12.88
C ASP A 343 -0.84 9.47 11.49
N ILE A 344 -2.17 9.51 11.47
CA ILE A 344 -2.98 9.88 10.30
C ILE A 344 -3.02 11.40 10.14
N ASP A 345 -3.24 11.87 8.92
CA ASP A 345 -3.46 13.29 8.59
C ASP A 345 -4.94 13.59 8.38
N ASP A 346 -5.63 12.69 7.67
CA ASP A 346 -7.04 12.83 7.36
C ASP A 346 -7.90 12.03 8.36
N SER A 347 -8.43 12.74 9.35
CA SER A 347 -9.34 12.24 10.38
C SER A 347 -10.81 12.49 10.06
N ARG A 348 -11.15 12.92 8.84
CA ARG A 348 -12.53 13.21 8.46
C ARG A 348 -13.39 11.96 8.60
N PRO A 349 -14.65 12.10 9.08
CA PRO A 349 -15.60 11.01 9.04
C PRO A 349 -15.92 10.62 7.60
N VAL A 350 -16.37 9.39 7.44
CA VAL A 350 -16.68 8.78 6.13
C VAL A 350 -17.58 9.66 5.27
N SER A 351 -18.61 10.29 5.86
CA SER A 351 -19.54 11.17 5.13
C SER A 351 -18.88 12.37 4.46
N MET A 352 -17.88 12.97 5.10
CA MET A 352 -17.13 14.09 4.50
C MET A 352 -16.23 13.63 3.35
N VAL A 353 -15.58 12.47 3.50
CA VAL A 353 -14.74 11.90 2.42
C VAL A 353 -15.62 11.55 1.21
N VAL A 354 -16.78 10.94 1.44
CA VAL A 354 -17.78 10.64 0.40
C VAL A 354 -18.25 11.91 -0.30
N SER A 355 -18.58 12.95 0.45
CA SER A 355 -18.97 14.24 -0.12
C SER A 355 -17.85 14.85 -0.97
N ALA A 356 -16.60 14.77 -0.53
CA ALA A 356 -15.45 15.27 -1.29
C ALA A 356 -15.25 14.51 -2.61
N ILE A 357 -15.40 13.17 -2.59
CA ILE A 357 -15.36 12.33 -3.80
C ILE A 357 -16.47 12.73 -4.78
N GLN A 358 -17.70 12.89 -4.30
CA GLN A 358 -18.85 13.27 -5.13
C GLN A 358 -18.70 14.67 -5.74
N GLN A 359 -18.15 15.63 -4.98
CA GLN A 359 -17.85 16.98 -5.48
C GLN A 359 -16.83 16.99 -6.63
N GLN A 360 -15.96 15.99 -6.71
CA GLN A 360 -15.00 15.79 -7.80
C GLN A 360 -15.57 14.98 -8.99
N GLY A 361 -16.89 14.73 -9.01
CA GLY A 361 -17.55 13.96 -10.05
C GLY A 361 -17.11 12.49 -10.08
N LEU A 362 -16.81 11.92 -8.91
CA LEU A 362 -16.50 10.51 -8.71
C LEU A 362 -17.63 9.84 -7.90
N GLU A 363 -17.83 8.54 -8.16
CA GLU A 363 -18.75 7.67 -7.45
C GLU A 363 -17.96 6.84 -6.41
N PRO A 364 -18.27 6.98 -5.11
CA PRO A 364 -17.70 6.12 -4.08
C PRO A 364 -18.18 4.67 -4.22
N VAL A 365 -17.25 3.73 -4.37
CA VAL A 365 -17.55 2.30 -4.55
C VAL A 365 -17.21 1.52 -3.28
N TRP A 366 -18.24 1.01 -2.62
CA TRP A 366 -18.15 0.20 -1.39
C TRP A 366 -18.03 -1.30 -1.64
N LYS A 367 -18.47 -1.74 -2.83
CA LYS A 367 -18.53 -3.13 -3.30
C LYS A 367 -18.57 -3.11 -4.83
N ASP A 368 -17.63 -3.80 -5.47
CA ASP A 368 -17.46 -3.81 -6.93
C ASP A 368 -17.78 -5.18 -7.58
N TRP A 369 -18.25 -6.17 -6.81
CA TRP A 369 -18.62 -7.49 -7.35
C TRP A 369 -19.78 -8.13 -6.57
N MET A 370 -20.50 -9.05 -7.21
CA MET A 370 -21.50 -9.92 -6.58
C MET A 370 -21.22 -11.39 -6.94
N PRO A 371 -21.39 -12.35 -6.01
CA PRO A 371 -21.25 -13.76 -6.34
C PRO A 371 -22.29 -14.13 -7.41
N PHE A 372 -21.84 -14.83 -8.45
CA PHE A 372 -22.75 -15.40 -9.43
C PHE A 372 -23.58 -16.49 -8.73
N THR A 373 -24.87 -16.22 -8.50
CA THR A 373 -25.82 -17.22 -8.03
C THR A 373 -26.47 -17.81 -9.27
N ALA A 374 -26.09 -19.05 -9.61
CA ALA A 374 -26.85 -19.83 -10.59
C ALA A 374 -28.19 -20.15 -9.93
N GLY A 375 -29.24 -19.43 -10.36
CA GLY A 375 -30.62 -19.66 -9.93
C GLY A 375 -31.20 -20.97 -10.46
#